data_AF-A0A3B7A4B8-F1
#
_entry.id   AF-A0A3B7A4B8-F1
#
_cell.length_a   1.000
_cell.length_b   1.000
_cell.length_c   1.000
_cell.angle_alpha   90.00
_cell.angle_beta   90.00
_cell.angle_gamma   90.00
#
_symmetry.space_group_name_H-M   'P 1'
#
loop_
_entity.id
_entity.type
_entity.pdbx_description
1 polymer ?
#
loop_
_entity_poly.entity_id
_entity_poly.type
_entity_poly.pdbx_seq_one_letter_code
_entity_poly.pdbx_strand_id
1 'polypeptide(L)'
;MEISGKVNRTAERYLEILKHHGLELNDVERDCLKQICGFGYMSPEDMRDLPDDVLFSPYSDPRLDRESLAARLEAATFADLVATVEALGF
;
A
#
# COMPACT_ATOMS: atom_id res chain seq x y z
N MET A 1 -9.02 18.35 -23.18
CA MET A 1 -7.77 18.65 -22.45
C MET A 1 -6.69 17.74 -23.01
N GLU A 2 -5.70 18.29 -23.70
CA GLU A 2 -4.57 17.49 -24.18
C GLU A 2 -3.64 17.21 -23.02
N ILE A 3 -3.65 15.97 -22.53
CA ILE A 3 -2.67 15.50 -21.55
C ILE A 3 -1.31 15.50 -22.29
N SER A 4 -0.34 16.27 -21.79
CA SER A 4 1.00 16.30 -22.36
C SER A 4 1.53 14.88 -22.58
N GLY A 5 2.12 14.59 -23.75
CA GLY A 5 2.68 13.26 -24.04
C GLY A 5 3.76 12.80 -23.03
N LYS A 6 4.33 13.72 -22.24
CA LYS A 6 5.17 13.36 -21.09
C LYS A 6 4.34 12.75 -19.94
N VAL A 7 3.18 13.33 -19.62
CA VAL A 7 2.27 12.83 -18.58
C VAL A 7 1.69 11.47 -18.95
N ASN A 8 1.28 11.26 -20.21
CA ASN A 8 0.82 9.93 -20.66
C ASN A 8 1.91 8.86 -20.50
N ARG A 9 3.14 9.15 -20.90
CA ARG A 9 4.26 8.19 -20.72
C ARG A 9 4.59 7.91 -19.25
N THR A 10 4.46 8.91 -18.37
CA THR A 10 4.60 8.69 -16.93
C THR A 10 3.49 7.78 -16.41
N ALA A 11 2.24 8.03 -16.79
CA ALA A 11 1.10 7.19 -16.40
C ALA A 11 1.23 5.76 -16.91
N GLU A 12 1.63 5.56 -18.17
CA GLU A 12 1.86 4.22 -18.74
C GLU A 12 2.92 3.44 -17.96
N ARG A 13 4.06 4.07 -17.65
CA ARG A 13 5.13 3.43 -16.87
C ARG A 13 4.70 3.15 -15.44
N TYR A 14 3.94 4.06 -14.85
CA TYR A 14 3.39 3.89 -13.51
C TYR A 14 2.45 2.68 -13.45
N LEU A 15 1.47 2.63 -14.35
CA LEU A 15 0.53 1.52 -14.44
C LEU A 15 1.23 0.19 -14.73
N GLU A 16 2.32 0.19 -15.49
CA GLU A 16 3.11 -1.04 -15.71
C GLU A 16 3.84 -1.49 -14.44
N ILE A 17 4.40 -0.57 -13.64
CA ILE A 17 4.98 -0.89 -12.33
C ILE A 17 3.92 -1.54 -11.44
N LEU A 18 2.71 -0.97 -11.36
CA LEU A 18 1.64 -1.50 -10.50
C LEU A 18 1.21 -2.95 -10.84
N LYS A 19 1.46 -3.44 -12.05
CA LYS A 19 1.12 -4.83 -12.43
C LYS A 19 2.08 -5.88 -11.88
N HIS A 20 3.32 -5.49 -11.58
CA HIS A 20 4.39 -6.42 -11.17
C HIS A 20 4.79 -6.26 -9.70
N HIS A 21 4.14 -5.34 -8.98
CA HIS A 21 4.45 -4.95 -7.63
C HIS A 21 3.23 -5.06 -6.72
N GLY A 22 3.49 -5.18 -5.42
CA GLY A 22 2.45 -5.21 -4.39
C GLY A 22 2.50 -6.48 -3.55
N LEU A 23 2.02 -6.37 -2.31
CA LEU A 23 1.93 -7.50 -1.41
C LEU A 23 0.65 -8.30 -1.69
N GLU A 24 0.78 -9.62 -1.68
CA GLU A 24 -0.36 -10.54 -1.68
C GLU A 24 -1.03 -10.53 -0.31
N LEU A 25 -2.09 -9.76 -0.16
CA LEU A 25 -2.81 -9.62 1.11
C LEU A 25 -4.01 -10.57 1.19
N ASN A 26 -4.24 -11.18 2.34
CA ASN A 26 -5.53 -11.79 2.64
C ASN A 26 -6.57 -10.72 3.03
N ASP A 27 -7.84 -11.11 3.14
CA ASP A 27 -8.94 -10.18 3.40
C ASP A 27 -8.76 -9.39 4.72
N VAL A 28 -8.27 -10.04 5.78
CA VAL A 28 -8.08 -9.41 7.10
C VAL A 28 -6.91 -8.43 7.08
N GLU A 29 -5.83 -8.75 6.36
CA GLU A 29 -4.71 -7.85 6.14
C GLU A 29 -5.15 -6.61 5.34
N ARG A 30 -5.99 -6.79 4.31
CA ARG A 30 -6.56 -5.66 3.54
C ARG A 30 -7.42 -4.78 4.41
N ASP A 31 -8.27 -5.35 5.26
CA ASP A 31 -9.14 -4.59 6.16
C ASP A 31 -8.33 -3.80 7.20
N CYS A 32 -7.29 -4.42 7.77
CA CYS A 32 -6.33 -3.74 8.66
C CYS A 32 -5.70 -2.52 7.98
N LEU A 33 -5.13 -2.73 6.77
CA LEU A 33 -4.45 -1.66 6.04
C LEU A 33 -5.42 -0.57 5.57
N LYS A 34 -6.63 -0.90 5.13
CA LYS A 34 -7.66 0.10 4.80
C LYS A 34 -8.00 0.98 6.00
N GLN A 35 -8.10 0.40 7.19
CA GLN A 35 -8.36 1.17 8.40
C GLN A 35 -7.18 2.10 8.75
N ILE A 36 -5.94 1.65 8.55
CA ILE A 36 -4.73 2.45 8.77
C ILE A 36 -4.62 3.58 7.75
N CYS A 37 -4.78 3.28 6.45
CA CYS A 37 -4.76 4.28 5.39
C CYS A 37 -5.86 5.33 5.54
N GLY A 38 -6.99 4.97 6.14
CA GLY A 38 -8.03 5.90 6.53
C GLY A 38 -8.82 6.44 5.34
N PHE A 39 -8.57 7.70 4.96
CA PHE A 39 -9.26 8.35 3.85
C PHE A 39 -8.35 9.33 3.11
N GLY A 40 -8.46 9.36 1.79
CA GLY A 40 -7.76 10.32 0.95
C GLY A 40 -6.41 9.80 0.49
N TYR A 41 -5.45 10.71 0.38
CA TYR A 41 -4.11 10.42 -0.14
C TYR A 41 -3.17 9.99 0.98
N MET A 42 -2.51 8.84 0.80
CA MET A 42 -1.40 8.43 1.66
C MET A 42 -0.07 8.93 1.08
N SER A 43 0.72 9.65 1.88
CA SER A 43 1.99 10.17 1.39
C SER A 43 3.08 9.07 1.33
N PRO A 44 4.14 9.23 0.52
CA PRO A 44 5.27 8.31 0.50
C PRO A 44 5.98 8.12 1.84
N GLU A 45 5.87 9.10 2.75
CA GLU A 45 6.42 8.99 4.12
C GLU A 45 5.51 8.08 4.95
N ASP A 46 4.19 8.33 4.96
CA ASP A 46 3.22 7.49 5.64
C ASP A 46 3.25 6.03 5.15
N MET A 47 3.46 5.79 3.84
CA MET A 47 3.62 4.44 3.30
C MET A 47 4.78 3.67 3.93
N ARG A 48 5.87 4.35 4.31
CA ARG A 48 7.03 3.72 4.93
C ARG A 48 6.80 3.43 6.41
N ASP A 49 5.88 4.15 7.04
CA ASP A 49 5.53 3.97 8.45
C ASP A 49 4.47 2.86 8.64
N LEU A 50 3.88 2.34 7.55
CA LEU A 50 2.93 1.23 7.57
C LEU A 50 3.32 0.01 8.43
N PRO A 51 4.59 -0.47 8.46
CA PRO A 51 4.98 -1.56 9.34
C PRO A 51 4.71 -1.24 10.81
N ASP A 52 5.10 -0.04 11.26
CA ASP A 52 4.87 0.41 12.62
C ASP A 52 3.38 0.66 12.87
N ASP A 53 2.68 1.29 11.93
CA ASP A 53 1.25 1.53 12.05
C ASP A 53 0.45 0.22 12.20
N VAL A 54 0.84 -0.87 11.52
CA VAL A 54 0.21 -2.19 11.69
C VAL A 54 0.43 -2.73 13.11
N LEU A 55 1.64 -2.59 13.64
CA LEU A 55 1.99 -3.07 14.98
C LEU A 55 1.23 -2.28 16.06
N PHE A 56 1.15 -0.96 15.92
CA PHE A 56 0.58 -0.07 16.95
C PHE A 56 -0.89 0.29 16.73
N SER A 57 -1.49 -0.12 15.61
CA SER A 57 -2.89 0.16 15.29
C SER A 57 -3.85 -0.44 16.33
N PRO A 58 -4.96 0.24 16.66
CA PRO A 58 -6.01 -0.34 17.49
C PRO A 58 -6.75 -1.51 16.81
N TYR A 59 -6.49 -1.82 15.51
CA TYR A 59 -7.32 -2.68 14.65
C TYR A 59 -7.90 -3.93 15.33
N SER A 60 -7.24 -5.07 15.47
CA SER A 60 -7.77 -6.26 16.19
C SER A 60 -8.85 -7.06 15.44
N ASP A 61 -8.35 -8.00 14.64
CA ASP A 61 -9.07 -9.22 14.24
C ASP A 61 -8.23 -10.42 14.73
N PRO A 62 -8.80 -11.44 15.41
CA PRO A 62 -8.05 -12.60 15.89
C PRO A 62 -7.32 -13.40 14.80
N ARG A 63 -7.70 -13.25 13.52
CA ARG A 63 -7.07 -13.90 12.38
C ARG A 63 -5.86 -13.14 11.84
N LEU A 64 -5.64 -11.90 12.30
CA LEU A 64 -4.54 -11.08 11.85
C LEU A 64 -3.24 -11.46 12.58
N ASP A 65 -2.27 -11.97 11.82
CA ASP A 65 -0.88 -12.04 12.27
C ASP A 65 -0.18 -10.70 11.97
N ARG A 66 -0.20 -9.80 12.96
CA ARG A 66 0.36 -8.44 12.83
C ARG A 66 1.86 -8.44 12.61
N GLU A 67 2.57 -9.28 13.34
CA GLU A 67 4.03 -9.39 13.26
C GLU A 67 4.43 -9.85 11.86
N SER A 68 3.73 -10.84 11.30
CA SER A 68 3.97 -11.29 9.93
C SER A 68 3.67 -10.21 8.89
N LEU A 69 2.53 -9.51 9.01
CA LEU A 69 2.18 -8.43 8.09
C LEU A 69 3.19 -7.28 8.16
N ALA A 70 3.56 -6.83 9.36
CA ALA A 70 4.53 -5.75 9.57
C ALA A 70 5.90 -6.11 8.99
N ALA A 71 6.40 -7.31 9.26
CA ALA A 71 7.68 -7.77 8.71
C ALA A 71 7.69 -7.83 7.17
N ARG A 72 6.56 -8.22 6.56
CA ARG A 72 6.42 -8.23 5.09
C ARG A 72 6.39 -6.81 4.51
N LEU A 73 5.74 -5.87 5.19
CA LEU A 73 5.72 -4.45 4.80
C LEU A 73 7.11 -3.81 4.94
N GLU A 74 7.82 -4.10 6.03
CA GLU A 74 9.18 -3.59 6.27
C GLU A 74 10.18 -4.11 5.23
N ALA A 75 10.04 -5.37 4.81
CA ALA A 75 10.88 -5.98 3.78
C ALA A 75 10.49 -5.56 2.35
N ALA A 76 9.33 -4.92 2.16
CA ALA A 76 8.82 -4.57 0.84
C ALA A 76 9.64 -3.47 0.18
N THR A 77 9.74 -3.51 -1.15
CA THR A 77 10.29 -2.35 -1.87
C THR A 77 9.31 -1.19 -1.81
N PHE A 78 9.80 0.04 -2.00
CA PHE A 78 8.89 1.19 -2.07
C PHE A 78 7.86 1.06 -3.22
N ALA A 79 8.22 0.42 -4.33
CA ALA A 79 7.28 0.14 -5.42
C ALA A 79 6.17 -0.83 -4.99
N ASP A 80 6.50 -1.82 -4.16
CA ASP A 80 5.51 -2.75 -3.60
C ASP A 80 4.59 -2.05 -2.60
N LEU A 81 5.12 -1.14 -1.76
CA LEU A 81 4.29 -0.34 -0.85
C LEU A 81 3.30 0.52 -1.62
N VAL A 82 3.77 1.27 -2.64
CA VAL A 82 2.91 2.08 -3.51
C VAL A 82 1.84 1.22 -4.18
N ALA A 83 2.22 0.09 -4.77
CA ALA A 83 1.27 -0.77 -5.46
C ALA A 83 0.24 -1.40 -4.52
N THR A 84 0.65 -1.73 -3.29
CA THR A 84 -0.25 -2.23 -2.25
C THR A 84 -1.28 -1.18 -1.87
N VAL A 85 -0.85 0.05 -1.62
CA VAL A 85 -1.74 1.15 -1.20
C VAL A 85 -2.71 1.57 -2.31
N GLU A 86 -2.23 1.67 -3.56
CA GLU A 86 -3.07 1.93 -4.74
C GLU A 86 -4.12 0.84 -4.96
N ALA A 87 -3.76 -0.43 -4.76
CA ALA A 87 -4.70 -1.54 -4.86
C ALA A 87 -5.78 -1.51 -3.76
N LEU A 88 -5.51 -0.84 -2.62
CA LEU A 88 -6.49 -0.59 -1.57
C LEU A 88 -7.35 0.66 -1.83
N GLY A 89 -6.92 1.53 -2.76
CA GLY A 89 -7.67 2.70 -3.24
C GLY A 89 -7.27 4.04 -2.61
N PHE A 90 -6.02 4.20 -2.16
CA PHE A 90 -5.48 5.40 -1.49
C PHE A 90 -4.28 6.00 -2.22
#